data_AF-A0AAD7ZPF8-F1
#
_entry.id   AF-A0AAD7ZPF8-F1
#
_cell.length_a   1.000
_cell.length_b   1.000
_cell.length_c   1.000
_cell.angle_alpha   90.00
_cell.angle_beta   90.00
_cell.angle_gamma   90.00
#
_symmetry.space_group_name_H-M   'P 1'
#
loop_
_entity.id
_entity.type
_entity.pdbx_description
1 polymer ?
#
loop_
_entity_poly.entity_id
_entity_poly.type
_entity_poly.pdbx_seq_one_letter_code
_entity_poly.pdbx_strand_id
1 'polypeptide(L)'
;DCLRAQGQRRARLSTLGDNNLPPSCGKEIEEGGVFLRAGKKAEIELPWHVGIYREDREDFTQICGGSLISSDAVLSAAHCFWDDNHEKAHNKSRFRVAVGKYYRDWNIKEEGMQERELKEIIIHDGYRGRARQFTNDVAILKLEKPVNLTPEIVPVCYDSQTHLVDGDIGKVSHWGVNEQNEWRKELISTQLPFVQFATCWNTIPQSFQQFLTRDKFCAGYTN
;
A
#
# COMPACT_ATOMS: atom_id res chain seq x y z
N ASP A 1 11.67 2.97 6.24
CA ASP A 1 12.75 2.10 6.75
C ASP A 1 12.60 1.82 8.24
N CYS A 2 12.59 0.55 8.64
CA CYS A 2 12.55 0.12 10.04
C CYS A 2 13.97 -0.23 10.54
N LEU A 3 14.28 0.29 11.73
CA LEU A 3 15.59 0.25 12.38
C LEU A 3 15.98 -1.14 12.91
N ARG A 4 17.29 -1.35 12.94
CA ARG A 4 18.03 -2.56 13.29
C ARG A 4 18.13 -2.77 14.81
N ALA A 5 17.99 -4.01 15.26
CA ALA A 5 18.62 -4.53 16.48
C ALA A 5 19.24 -5.89 16.16
N GLN A 6 20.53 -6.06 16.47
CA GLN A 6 21.27 -7.30 16.21
C GLN A 6 20.97 -8.39 17.25
N GLY A 7 21.02 -9.67 16.83
CA GLY A 7 21.06 -10.79 17.77
C GLY A 7 20.82 -12.20 17.20
N GLN A 8 21.87 -12.79 16.63
CA GLN A 8 22.23 -14.23 16.66
C GLN A 8 21.37 -15.36 16.03
N ARG A 9 22.10 -16.14 15.22
CA ARG A 9 22.13 -17.61 15.02
C ARG A 9 21.15 -18.29 14.04
N ARG A 10 21.78 -18.96 13.07
CA ARG A 10 21.26 -19.93 12.10
C ARG A 10 20.42 -21.04 12.75
N ALA A 11 19.34 -21.46 12.09
CA ALA A 11 18.85 -22.82 12.14
C ALA A 11 18.52 -23.32 10.72
N ARG A 12 19.13 -24.44 10.33
CA ARG A 12 18.80 -25.20 9.12
C ARG A 12 17.40 -25.79 9.32
N LEU A 13 16.48 -25.56 8.38
CA LEU A 13 15.21 -26.27 8.35
C LEU A 13 15.42 -27.66 7.71
N SER A 14 15.42 -28.68 8.57
CA SER A 14 15.15 -30.07 8.19
C SER A 14 13.64 -30.26 8.04
N THR A 15 13.29 -31.00 6.99
CA THR A 15 11.98 -31.53 6.61
C THR A 15 11.11 -32.02 7.78
N LEU A 16 9.94 -31.41 7.95
CA LEU A 16 8.73 -32.02 8.49
C LEU A 16 7.55 -31.50 7.68
N GLY A 17 6.74 -32.42 7.14
CA GLY A 17 5.50 -32.07 6.47
C GLY A 17 4.49 -31.53 7.47
N ASP A 18 3.89 -30.39 7.17
CA ASP A 18 2.77 -29.86 7.94
C ASP A 18 1.85 -29.05 7.02
N ASN A 19 0.59 -29.47 6.93
CA ASN A 19 -0.48 -28.85 6.13
C ASN A 19 -0.98 -27.54 6.78
N ASN A 20 -0.08 -26.65 7.19
CA ASN A 20 -0.42 -25.39 7.83
C ASN A 20 0.71 -24.34 7.68
N LEU A 21 1.24 -24.18 6.46
CA LEU A 21 2.02 -22.98 6.17
C LEU A 21 1.06 -21.76 6.21
N PRO A 22 1.40 -20.66 6.92
CA PRO A 22 0.69 -19.40 6.74
C PRO A 22 0.73 -19.04 5.25
N PRO A 23 -0.30 -18.39 4.69
CA PRO A 23 -0.31 -18.08 3.26
C PRO A 23 0.96 -17.32 2.88
N SER A 24 1.69 -17.85 1.90
CA SER A 24 2.94 -17.26 1.41
C SER A 24 2.70 -15.82 1.00
N CYS A 25 3.39 -14.85 1.61
CA CYS A 25 3.33 -13.46 1.18
C CYS A 25 3.97 -13.27 -0.22
N GLY A 26 3.70 -12.14 -0.85
CA GLY A 26 4.43 -11.70 -2.05
C GLY A 26 4.15 -12.51 -3.32
N LYS A 27 3.07 -13.30 -3.34
CA LYS A 27 2.65 -14.04 -4.53
C LYS A 27 1.78 -13.13 -5.41
N GLU A 28 2.34 -12.64 -6.51
CA GLU A 28 1.59 -11.94 -7.56
C GLU A 28 0.64 -12.89 -8.29
N ILE A 29 -0.40 -12.34 -8.90
CA ILE A 29 -1.26 -13.10 -9.83
C ILE A 29 -0.62 -12.95 -11.23
N GLU A 30 -0.17 -14.05 -11.83
CA GLU A 30 0.48 -14.04 -13.15
C GLU A 30 -0.39 -13.34 -14.22
N GLU A 31 0.26 -12.63 -15.15
CA GLU A 31 -0.39 -12.04 -16.33
C GLU A 31 -1.16 -13.12 -17.10
N GLY A 32 -2.49 -13.02 -17.14
CA GLY A 32 -3.36 -14.05 -17.72
C GLY A 32 -3.92 -15.08 -16.73
N GLY A 33 -3.71 -14.88 -15.42
CA GLY A 33 -4.48 -15.49 -14.35
C GLY A 33 -5.93 -15.01 -14.41
N VAL A 34 -6.67 -15.51 -15.38
CA VAL A 34 -8.08 -15.18 -15.60
C VAL A 34 -8.91 -15.86 -14.51
N PHE A 35 -9.27 -15.13 -13.47
CA PHE A 35 -10.46 -15.48 -12.70
C PHE A 35 -11.65 -14.78 -13.35
N LEU A 36 -12.44 -15.57 -14.10
CA LEU A 36 -13.66 -15.10 -14.75
C LEU A 36 -14.67 -14.68 -13.66
N ARG A 37 -14.68 -13.40 -13.27
CA ARG A 37 -15.84 -12.82 -12.57
C ARG A 37 -16.83 -12.35 -13.62
N ALA A 38 -17.98 -13.01 -13.69
CA ALA A 38 -19.08 -12.67 -14.61
C ALA A 38 -18.67 -12.54 -16.10
N GLY A 39 -17.66 -13.30 -16.55
CA GLY A 39 -17.21 -13.29 -17.95
C GLY A 39 -16.33 -12.10 -18.38
N LYS A 40 -15.85 -11.27 -17.44
CA LYS A 40 -14.87 -10.21 -17.71
C LYS A 40 -13.54 -10.45 -17.00
N LYS A 41 -12.45 -10.05 -17.65
CA LYS A 41 -11.07 -10.12 -17.15
C LYS A 41 -10.91 -9.04 -16.07
N ALA A 42 -10.85 -9.42 -14.80
CA ALA A 42 -10.46 -8.53 -13.70
C ALA A 42 -9.02 -8.87 -13.31
N GLU A 43 -8.08 -7.97 -13.61
CA GLU A 43 -6.65 -8.18 -13.36
C GLU A 43 -6.24 -7.46 -12.07
N ILE A 44 -6.49 -8.07 -10.91
CA ILE A 44 -5.79 -7.65 -9.68
C ILE A 44 -4.42 -8.32 -9.72
N GLU A 45 -3.44 -7.68 -10.36
CA GLU A 45 -2.07 -8.22 -10.46
C GLU A 45 -1.37 -8.28 -9.09
N LEU A 46 -1.60 -7.25 -8.26
CA LEU A 46 -1.00 -7.10 -6.93
C LEU A 46 -2.06 -7.37 -5.84
N PRO A 47 -2.21 -8.62 -5.35
CA PRO A 47 -3.30 -9.03 -4.45
C PRO A 47 -3.23 -8.44 -3.03
N TRP A 48 -2.15 -7.74 -2.72
CA TRP A 48 -2.01 -6.97 -1.48
C TRP A 48 -2.57 -5.56 -1.58
N HIS A 49 -3.06 -5.11 -2.75
CA HIS A 49 -3.61 -3.76 -2.90
C HIS A 49 -4.81 -3.56 -1.96
N VAL A 50 -4.81 -2.42 -1.26
CA VAL A 50 -5.87 -2.03 -0.33
C VAL A 50 -6.41 -0.67 -0.69
N GLY A 51 -7.72 -0.57 -0.90
CA GLY A 51 -8.42 0.70 -0.98
C GLY A 51 -8.74 1.24 0.41
N ILE A 52 -8.37 2.49 0.68
CA ILE A 52 -8.68 3.20 1.92
C ILE A 52 -9.67 4.30 1.63
N TYR A 53 -10.80 4.23 2.33
CA TYR A 53 -11.95 5.08 2.13
C TYR A 53 -12.21 5.90 3.38
N ARG A 54 -12.61 7.16 3.18
CA ARG A 54 -13.04 8.04 4.24
C ARG A 54 -14.51 8.38 4.05
N GLU A 55 -15.26 8.31 5.13
CA GLU A 55 -16.66 8.72 5.20
C GLU A 55 -16.80 10.18 4.79
N ASP A 56 -17.70 10.44 3.83
CA ASP A 56 -18.11 11.76 3.37
C ASP A 56 -19.64 11.84 3.29
N ARG A 57 -20.24 12.57 4.23
CA ARG A 57 -21.69 12.73 4.41
C ARG A 57 -22.46 11.41 4.53
N GLU A 58 -22.87 10.84 3.40
CA GLU A 58 -23.69 9.63 3.29
C GLU A 58 -23.00 8.51 2.49
N ASP A 59 -21.74 8.69 2.08
CA ASP A 59 -20.98 7.73 1.29
C ASP A 59 -19.51 7.64 1.75
N PHE A 60 -18.70 6.87 1.02
CA PHE A 60 -17.28 6.68 1.27
C PHE A 60 -16.46 7.04 0.02
N THR A 61 -15.57 8.01 0.19
CA THR A 61 -14.64 8.41 -0.88
C THR A 61 -13.30 7.72 -0.69
N GLN A 62 -12.78 7.11 -1.76
CA GLN A 62 -11.42 6.58 -1.76
C GLN A 62 -10.42 7.74 -1.66
N ILE A 63 -9.59 7.72 -0.61
CA ILE A 63 -8.61 8.77 -0.33
C ILE A 63 -7.17 8.31 -0.52
N CYS A 64 -6.88 7.04 -0.26
CA CYS A 64 -5.53 6.50 -0.26
C CYS A 64 -5.50 5.02 -0.66
N GLY A 65 -4.30 4.55 -1.00
CA GLY A 65 -3.99 3.13 -1.13
C GLY A 65 -3.23 2.61 0.08
N GLY A 66 -3.15 1.29 0.20
CA GLY A 66 -2.32 0.61 1.18
C GLY A 66 -1.87 -0.75 0.67
N SER A 67 -1.08 -1.44 1.49
CA SER A 67 -0.63 -2.81 1.24
C SER A 67 -0.98 -3.69 2.44
N LEU A 68 -1.63 -4.81 2.17
CA LEU A 68 -1.86 -5.83 3.19
C LEU A 68 -0.51 -6.45 3.58
N ILE A 69 -0.15 -6.41 4.86
CA ILE A 69 1.14 -6.97 5.37
C ILE A 69 0.94 -8.18 6.30
N SER A 70 -0.29 -8.38 6.77
CA SER A 70 -0.78 -9.58 7.44
C SER A 70 -2.30 -9.66 7.24
N SER A 71 -2.95 -10.73 7.68
CA SER A 71 -4.42 -10.83 7.59
C SER A 71 -5.16 -9.72 8.36
N ASP A 72 -4.51 -9.03 9.29
CA ASP A 72 -5.12 -8.04 10.19
C ASP A 72 -4.40 -6.69 10.21
N ALA A 73 -3.42 -6.47 9.32
CA ALA A 73 -2.67 -5.23 9.26
C ALA A 73 -2.43 -4.75 7.82
N VAL A 74 -2.58 -3.44 7.65
CA VAL A 74 -2.34 -2.72 6.39
C VAL A 74 -1.29 -1.65 6.61
N LEU A 75 -0.29 -1.61 5.73
CA LEU A 75 0.69 -0.52 5.64
C LEU A 75 0.14 0.58 4.73
N SER A 76 0.23 1.83 5.15
CA SER A 76 -0.16 3.00 4.35
C SER A 76 0.66 4.23 4.75
N ALA A 77 0.34 5.39 4.19
CA ALA A 77 0.97 6.66 4.52
C ALA A 77 0.27 7.35 5.70
N ALA A 78 1.02 8.06 6.54
CA ALA A 78 0.48 8.76 7.69
C ALA A 78 -0.39 9.95 7.29
N HIS A 79 -0.06 10.65 6.20
CA HIS A 79 -0.79 11.83 5.74
C HIS A 79 -2.25 11.55 5.40
N CYS A 80 -2.60 10.30 5.07
CA CYS A 80 -3.98 9.88 4.82
C CYS A 80 -4.88 10.03 6.06
N PHE A 81 -4.28 10.00 7.26
CA PHE A 81 -4.96 9.94 8.54
C PHE A 81 -4.64 11.13 9.45
N TRP A 82 -3.81 12.06 9.01
CA TRP A 82 -3.34 13.18 9.83
C TRP A 82 -4.09 14.47 9.52
N ASP A 83 -4.45 15.20 10.57
CA ASP A 83 -5.00 16.55 10.50
C ASP A 83 -3.88 17.56 10.72
N ASP A 84 -3.40 18.19 9.65
CA ASP A 84 -2.35 19.21 9.72
C ASP A 84 -2.75 20.42 10.58
N ASN A 85 -4.04 20.77 10.67
CA ASN A 85 -4.48 21.95 11.42
C ASN A 85 -4.49 21.71 12.93
N HIS A 86 -4.74 20.46 13.34
CA HIS A 86 -4.86 20.08 14.75
C HIS A 86 -3.68 19.22 15.24
N GLU A 87 -2.70 18.95 14.37
CA GLU A 87 -1.52 18.12 14.62
C GLU A 87 -1.83 16.79 15.30
N LYS A 88 -2.86 16.09 14.80
CA LYS A 88 -3.29 14.80 15.35
C LYS A 88 -3.91 13.88 14.31
N ALA A 89 -4.00 12.59 14.64
CA ALA A 89 -4.73 11.63 13.83
C ALA A 89 -6.23 11.93 13.82
N HIS A 90 -6.87 11.74 12.66
CA HIS A 90 -8.31 11.67 12.53
C HIS A 90 -8.88 10.45 13.26
N ASN A 91 -10.16 10.52 13.67
CA ASN A 91 -10.81 9.38 14.31
C ASN A 91 -10.90 8.19 13.35
N LYS A 92 -10.46 7.01 13.81
CA LYS A 92 -10.50 5.75 13.07
C LYS A 92 -11.88 5.38 12.52
N SER A 93 -12.97 5.79 13.19
CA SER A 93 -14.34 5.46 12.78
C SER A 93 -14.70 6.04 11.42
N ARG A 94 -14.01 7.10 10.98
CA ARG A 94 -14.20 7.76 9.69
C ARG A 94 -13.65 6.96 8.51
N PHE A 95 -12.92 5.88 8.75
CA PHE A 95 -12.21 5.15 7.71
C PHE A 95 -12.73 3.73 7.54
N ARG A 96 -12.67 3.25 6.30
CA ARG A 96 -12.89 1.85 5.94
C ARG A 96 -11.79 1.38 5.02
N VAL A 97 -11.47 0.10 5.14
CA VAL A 97 -10.49 -0.60 4.30
C VAL A 97 -11.24 -1.60 3.45
N ALA A 98 -10.86 -1.73 2.18
CA ALA A 98 -11.35 -2.78 1.31
C ALA A 98 -10.21 -3.46 0.55
N VAL A 99 -10.25 -4.80 0.51
CA VAL A 99 -9.27 -5.66 -0.19
C VAL A 99 -9.96 -6.49 -1.27
N GLY A 100 -9.22 -6.91 -2.30
CA GLY A 100 -9.76 -7.67 -3.42
C GLY A 100 -10.74 -6.87 -4.29
N LYS A 101 -10.61 -5.52 -4.30
CA LYS A 101 -11.38 -4.61 -5.15
C LYS A 101 -10.60 -4.26 -6.42
N TYR A 102 -11.25 -4.41 -7.57
CA TYR A 102 -10.77 -3.91 -8.85
C TYR A 102 -11.37 -2.52 -9.15
N TYR A 103 -12.61 -2.27 -8.76
CA TYR A 103 -13.27 -0.98 -8.99
C TYR A 103 -13.08 -0.01 -7.82
N ARG A 104 -12.70 1.24 -8.13
CA ARG A 104 -12.44 2.31 -7.15
C ARG A 104 -13.66 2.64 -6.30
N ASP A 105 -14.85 2.62 -6.90
CA ASP A 105 -16.11 3.02 -6.27
C ASP A 105 -16.43 2.12 -5.05
N TRP A 106 -16.74 2.76 -3.92
CA TRP A 106 -17.10 2.06 -2.69
C TRP A 106 -18.35 1.19 -2.85
N ASN A 107 -19.32 1.65 -3.63
CA ASN A 107 -20.64 1.03 -3.76
C ASN A 107 -20.64 -0.18 -4.69
N ILE A 108 -19.59 -0.38 -5.48
CA ILE A 108 -19.41 -1.57 -6.30
C ILE A 108 -18.90 -2.72 -5.41
N LYS A 109 -19.80 -3.65 -5.08
CA LYS A 109 -19.49 -4.85 -4.28
C LYS A 109 -19.16 -6.02 -5.20
N GLU A 110 -17.88 -6.25 -5.40
CA GLU A 110 -17.37 -7.34 -6.21
C GLU A 110 -17.40 -8.65 -5.40
N GLU A 111 -17.68 -9.77 -6.05
CA GLU A 111 -17.60 -11.09 -5.40
C GLU A 111 -16.23 -11.27 -4.75
N GLY A 112 -16.12 -11.87 -3.56
CA GLY A 112 -14.82 -12.12 -2.91
C GLY A 112 -14.07 -10.89 -2.36
N MET A 113 -14.50 -9.66 -2.65
CA MET A 113 -13.96 -8.47 -1.98
C MET A 113 -14.33 -8.47 -0.50
N GLN A 114 -13.52 -7.82 0.33
CA GLN A 114 -13.75 -7.79 1.78
C GLN A 114 -13.53 -6.38 2.34
N GLU A 115 -14.53 -5.89 3.08
CA GLU A 115 -14.47 -4.62 3.79
C GLU A 115 -14.17 -4.83 5.27
N ARG A 116 -13.38 -3.92 5.85
CA ARG A 116 -13.01 -3.94 7.27
C ARG A 116 -13.06 -2.56 7.88
N GLU A 117 -13.52 -2.53 9.12
CA GLU A 117 -13.36 -1.38 10.02
C GLU A 117 -11.96 -1.41 10.64
N LEU A 118 -11.55 -0.26 11.16
CA LEU A 118 -10.26 -0.12 11.83
C LEU A 118 -10.39 -0.29 13.34
N LYS A 119 -9.56 -1.18 13.89
CA LYS A 119 -9.29 -1.27 15.32
C LYS A 119 -8.44 -0.11 15.80
N GLU A 120 -7.43 0.25 15.02
CA GLU A 120 -6.45 1.27 15.40
C GLU A 120 -5.75 1.85 14.17
N ILE A 121 -5.35 3.12 14.26
CA ILE A 121 -4.45 3.78 13.31
C ILE A 121 -3.17 4.12 14.08
N ILE A 122 -2.08 3.46 13.73
CA ILE A 122 -0.76 3.66 14.35
C ILE A 122 0.06 4.53 13.40
N ILE A 123 0.17 5.82 13.71
CA ILE A 123 1.02 6.76 12.96
C ILE A 123 2.42 6.76 13.57
N HIS A 124 3.45 6.85 12.74
CA HIS A 124 4.82 6.96 13.22
C HIS A 124 5.02 8.17 14.15
N ASP A 125 5.62 7.96 15.33
CA ASP A 125 5.77 8.99 16.38
C ASP A 125 6.51 10.27 15.93
N GLY A 126 7.36 10.14 14.91
CA GLY A 126 8.10 11.25 14.30
C GLY A 126 7.32 12.07 13.26
N TYR A 127 6.15 11.61 12.82
CA TYR A 127 5.38 12.27 11.76
C TYR A 127 4.70 13.55 12.26
N ARG A 128 4.88 14.66 11.54
CA ARG A 128 4.31 15.98 11.88
C ARG A 128 3.74 16.70 10.65
N GLY A 129 3.26 15.93 9.67
CA GLY A 129 2.64 16.48 8.48
C GLY A 129 3.52 17.48 7.72
N ARG A 130 2.90 18.55 7.21
CA ARG A 130 3.59 19.58 6.43
C ARG A 130 4.67 20.31 7.22
N ALA A 131 4.48 20.48 8.54
CA ALA A 131 5.43 21.20 9.40
C ALA A 131 6.81 20.54 9.46
N ARG A 132 6.92 19.26 9.09
CA ARG A 132 8.20 18.54 8.95
C ARG A 132 8.32 17.82 7.61
N GLN A 133 7.88 18.48 6.54
CA GLN A 133 8.06 18.03 5.15
C GLN A 133 7.63 16.57 4.91
N PHE A 134 6.59 16.10 5.61
CA PHE A 134 6.11 14.72 5.53
C PHE A 134 7.20 13.68 5.84
N THR A 135 8.12 13.98 6.76
CA THR A 135 9.09 13.00 7.26
C THR A 135 8.40 11.89 8.06
N ASN A 136 8.85 10.65 7.87
CA ASN A 136 8.26 9.44 8.47
C ASN A 136 6.79 9.25 8.09
N ASP A 137 6.44 9.48 6.83
CA ASP A 137 5.08 9.37 6.31
C ASP A 137 4.63 7.91 6.17
N VAL A 138 4.46 7.23 7.31
CA VAL A 138 4.09 5.83 7.40
C VAL A 138 3.10 5.61 8.55
N ALA A 139 2.09 4.78 8.29
CA ALA A 139 1.12 4.33 9.26
C ALA A 139 0.78 2.85 9.09
N ILE A 140 0.45 2.20 10.20
CA ILE A 140 -0.10 0.83 10.23
C ILE A 140 -1.55 0.92 10.66
N LEU A 141 -2.44 0.32 9.88
CA LEU A 141 -3.86 0.20 10.21
C LEU A 141 -4.10 -1.21 10.72
N LYS A 142 -4.56 -1.32 11.96
CA LYS A 142 -5.02 -2.59 12.52
C LYS A 142 -6.49 -2.77 12.20
N LEU A 143 -6.84 -3.89 11.60
CA LEU A 143 -8.21 -4.21 11.22
C LEU A 143 -8.97 -4.74 12.44
N GLU A 144 -10.25 -4.38 12.57
CA GLU A 144 -11.12 -4.87 13.66
C GLU A 144 -11.32 -6.39 13.58
N LYS A 145 -11.37 -6.92 12.35
CA LYS A 145 -11.40 -8.35 12.06
C LYS A 145 -10.38 -8.68 10.96
N PRO A 146 -9.70 -9.82 11.02
CA PRO A 146 -8.81 -10.23 9.95
C PRO A 146 -9.58 -10.42 8.63
N VAL A 147 -8.89 -10.22 7.50
CA VAL A 147 -9.36 -10.64 6.18
C VAL A 147 -9.14 -12.13 6.00
N ASN A 148 -10.03 -12.77 5.26
CA ASN A 148 -9.82 -14.14 4.81
C ASN A 148 -8.85 -14.09 3.64
N LEU A 149 -7.73 -14.81 3.75
CA LEU A 149 -6.74 -14.86 2.67
C LEU A 149 -7.26 -15.77 1.55
N THR A 150 -7.19 -15.28 0.33
CA THR A 150 -7.66 -15.97 -0.89
C THR A 150 -6.58 -15.82 -1.97
N PRO A 151 -6.68 -16.50 -3.12
CA PRO A 151 -5.77 -16.25 -4.25
C PRO A 151 -5.68 -14.77 -4.68
N GLU A 152 -6.75 -13.98 -4.45
CA GLU A 152 -6.84 -12.56 -4.78
C GLU A 152 -6.53 -11.63 -3.59
N ILE A 153 -6.32 -12.17 -2.39
CA ILE A 153 -6.08 -11.42 -1.15
C ILE A 153 -4.91 -12.09 -0.43
N VAL A 154 -3.71 -11.61 -0.72
CA VAL A 154 -2.46 -12.14 -0.18
C VAL A 154 -1.62 -10.97 0.34
N PRO A 155 -1.00 -11.07 1.52
CA PRO A 155 -0.14 -10.00 2.01
C PRO A 155 1.14 -9.86 1.17
N VAL A 156 1.69 -8.65 1.09
CA VAL A 156 3.02 -8.40 0.53
C VAL A 156 4.09 -8.82 1.52
N CYS A 157 5.22 -9.32 1.03
CA CYS A 157 6.39 -9.51 1.88
C CYS A 157 7.06 -8.16 2.13
N TYR A 158 7.69 -8.01 3.28
CA TYR A 158 8.59 -6.90 3.56
C TYR A 158 9.93 -7.46 4.02
N ASP A 159 11.01 -6.91 3.48
CA ASP A 159 12.38 -7.18 3.91
C ASP A 159 13.04 -5.87 4.33
N SER A 160 13.83 -5.96 5.39
CA SER A 160 14.66 -4.87 5.92
C SER A 160 16.01 -4.74 5.21
N GLN A 161 16.33 -5.65 4.28
CA GLN A 161 17.67 -5.78 3.66
C GLN A 161 17.68 -5.54 2.15
N THR A 162 16.63 -4.96 1.58
CA THR A 162 16.59 -4.68 0.14
C THR A 162 17.62 -3.61 -0.23
N HIS A 163 18.53 -3.97 -1.12
CA HIS A 163 19.47 -3.05 -1.74
C HIS A 163 18.97 -2.72 -3.15
N LEU A 164 18.40 -1.53 -3.33
CA LEU A 164 17.96 -1.05 -4.64
C LEU A 164 19.14 -0.48 -5.43
N VAL A 165 19.26 -0.87 -6.69
CA VAL A 165 20.19 -0.29 -7.66
C VAL A 165 19.43 0.50 -8.72
N ASP A 166 20.10 1.51 -9.30
CA ASP A 166 19.49 2.39 -10.31
C ASP A 166 18.91 1.58 -11.46
N GLY A 167 17.64 1.83 -11.81
CA GLY A 167 16.93 1.06 -12.83
C GLY A 167 16.21 -0.20 -12.35
N ASP A 168 16.35 -0.60 -11.08
CA ASP A 168 15.53 -1.69 -10.51
C ASP A 168 14.04 -1.38 -10.70
N ILE A 169 13.31 -2.31 -11.31
CA ILE A 169 11.89 -2.10 -11.64
C ILE A 169 11.01 -2.53 -10.47
N GLY A 170 10.21 -1.60 -9.96
CA GLY A 170 9.12 -1.87 -9.03
C GLY A 170 7.75 -1.76 -9.72
N LYS A 171 6.70 -2.30 -9.09
CA LYS A 171 5.31 -2.18 -9.52
C LYS A 171 4.49 -1.38 -8.51
N VAL A 172 3.60 -0.52 -8.99
CA VAL A 172 2.63 0.23 -8.19
C VAL A 172 1.23 -0.04 -8.71
N SER A 173 0.32 -0.45 -7.82
CA SER A 173 -1.09 -0.62 -8.15
C SER A 173 -1.93 0.55 -7.64
N HIS A 174 -2.74 1.16 -8.50
CA HIS A 174 -3.50 2.37 -8.19
C HIS A 174 -4.70 2.61 -9.14
N TRP A 175 -5.65 3.44 -8.73
CA TRP A 175 -6.78 3.92 -9.54
C TRP A 175 -6.54 5.32 -10.10
N GLY A 176 -5.34 5.61 -10.63
CA GLY A 176 -4.87 6.96 -10.95
C GLY A 176 -5.81 7.79 -11.86
N VAL A 177 -5.44 9.04 -12.12
CA VAL A 177 -6.21 9.88 -13.06
C VAL A 177 -5.95 9.49 -14.52
N ASN A 178 -6.95 9.62 -15.38
CA ASN A 178 -6.79 9.54 -16.83
C ASN A 178 -6.30 10.89 -17.40
N GLU A 179 -6.10 10.94 -18.72
CA GLU A 179 -5.64 12.15 -19.43
C GLU A 179 -6.61 13.33 -19.31
N GLN A 180 -7.89 13.05 -19.03
CA GLN A 180 -8.95 14.03 -18.80
C GLN A 180 -9.01 14.51 -17.35
N ASN A 181 -8.04 14.12 -16.51
CA ASN A 181 -7.97 14.43 -15.09
C ASN A 181 -9.13 13.84 -14.27
N GLU A 182 -9.74 12.76 -14.76
CA GLU A 182 -10.79 12.00 -14.07
C GLU A 182 -10.20 10.75 -13.43
N TRP A 183 -10.69 10.39 -12.24
CA TRP A 183 -10.28 9.15 -11.57
C TRP A 183 -10.64 7.93 -12.42
N ARG A 184 -9.65 7.06 -12.66
CA ARG A 184 -9.92 5.76 -13.27
C ARG A 184 -10.83 4.95 -12.35
N LYS A 185 -11.78 4.27 -12.98
CA LYS A 185 -12.69 3.35 -12.28
C LYS A 185 -12.00 2.03 -11.94
N GLU A 186 -11.08 1.61 -12.79
CA GLU A 186 -10.45 0.29 -12.75
C GLU A 186 -9.02 0.37 -12.22
N LEU A 187 -8.64 -0.63 -11.44
CA LEU A 187 -7.32 -0.74 -10.85
C LEU A 187 -6.31 -1.05 -11.95
N ILE A 188 -5.21 -0.31 -11.98
CA ILE A 188 -4.10 -0.57 -12.89
C ILE A 188 -2.83 -0.83 -12.11
N SER A 189 -1.86 -1.45 -12.79
CA SER A 189 -0.50 -1.66 -12.31
C SER A 189 0.46 -0.95 -13.25
N THR A 190 1.44 -0.25 -12.67
CA THR A 190 2.45 0.49 -13.43
C THR A 190 3.83 0.10 -12.95
N GLN A 191 4.72 -0.20 -13.89
CA GLN A 191 6.13 -0.45 -13.63
C GLN A 191 6.89 0.87 -13.59
N LEU A 192 7.74 1.06 -12.58
CA LEU A 192 8.55 2.26 -12.41
C LEU A 192 9.99 1.87 -12.03
N PRO A 193 11.01 2.44 -12.69
CA PRO A 193 12.39 2.24 -12.28
C PRO A 193 12.70 3.03 -11.02
N PHE A 194 13.46 2.43 -10.10
CA PHE A 194 14.12 3.14 -9.01
C PHE A 194 15.10 4.15 -9.58
N VAL A 195 15.10 5.35 -9.00
CA VAL A 195 15.97 6.46 -9.36
C VAL A 195 16.82 6.83 -8.16
N GLN A 196 18.14 6.82 -8.32
CA GLN A 196 19.06 7.25 -7.27
C GLN A 196 18.74 8.66 -6.75
N PHE A 197 18.93 8.85 -5.44
CA PHE A 197 18.61 10.09 -4.74
C PHE A 197 19.24 11.33 -5.39
N ALA A 198 20.51 11.26 -5.78
CA ALA A 198 21.21 12.39 -6.40
C ALA A 198 20.61 12.77 -7.75
N THR A 199 20.27 11.78 -8.59
CA THR A 199 19.58 12.01 -9.86
C THR A 199 18.22 12.64 -9.61
N CYS A 200 17.43 12.07 -8.70
CA CYS A 200 16.11 12.60 -8.36
C CYS A 200 16.16 14.04 -7.85
N TRP A 201 17.09 14.36 -6.94
CA TRP A 201 17.26 15.70 -6.40
C TRP A 201 17.49 16.77 -7.48
N ASN A 202 18.27 16.42 -8.52
CA ASN A 202 18.62 17.34 -9.60
C ASN A 202 17.53 17.47 -10.68
N THR A 203 16.60 16.52 -10.79
CA THR A 203 15.56 16.51 -11.82
C THR A 203 14.20 17.02 -11.31
N ILE A 204 13.91 16.90 -10.02
CA ILE A 204 12.63 17.39 -9.46
C ILE A 204 12.58 18.93 -9.43
N PRO A 205 11.38 19.54 -9.54
CA PRO A 205 11.22 20.97 -9.40
C PRO A 205 11.77 21.48 -8.05
N GLN A 206 12.39 22.66 -8.07
CA GLN A 206 13.00 23.25 -6.86
C GLN A 206 12.01 23.40 -5.70
N SER A 207 10.74 23.70 -6.00
CA SER A 207 9.66 23.78 -5.00
C SER A 207 9.40 22.46 -4.26
N PHE A 208 9.75 21.33 -4.88
CA PHE A 208 9.59 19.99 -4.33
C PHE A 208 10.82 19.46 -3.60
N GLN A 209 12.01 20.02 -3.83
CA GLN A 209 13.27 19.54 -3.22
C GLN A 209 13.22 19.49 -1.69
N GLN A 210 12.53 20.45 -1.05
CA GLN A 210 12.36 20.47 0.40
C GLN A 210 11.64 19.24 0.96
N PHE A 211 10.84 18.54 0.16
CA PHE A 211 10.12 17.33 0.56
C PHE A 211 10.91 16.05 0.32
N LEU A 212 12.01 16.09 -0.44
CA LEU A 212 12.88 14.95 -0.69
C LEU A 212 13.89 14.79 0.47
N THR A 213 13.39 14.25 1.58
CA THR A 213 14.16 13.97 2.79
C THR A 213 14.77 12.56 2.77
N ARG A 214 15.67 12.24 3.71
CA ARG A 214 16.46 10.99 3.73
C ARG A 214 15.63 9.71 3.89
N ASP A 215 14.39 9.81 4.36
CA ASP A 215 13.44 8.72 4.53
C ASP A 215 12.66 8.39 3.23
N LYS A 216 13.04 9.00 2.10
CA LYS A 216 12.36 8.85 0.82
C LYS A 216 13.34 8.43 -0.27
N PHE A 217 12.80 7.72 -1.24
CA PHE A 217 13.45 7.42 -2.51
C PHE A 217 12.52 7.82 -3.66
N CYS A 218 13.03 7.79 -4.88
CA CYS A 218 12.27 8.14 -6.07
C CYS A 218 12.16 6.93 -7.00
N ALA A 219 11.04 6.88 -7.73
CA ALA A 219 10.85 5.97 -8.83
C ALA A 219 10.08 6.67 -9.95
N GLY A 220 10.45 6.41 -11.20
CA GLY A 220 9.81 7.02 -12.36
C GLY A 220 10.75 7.19 -13.54
N TYR A 221 10.17 7.35 -14.71
CA TYR A 221 10.93 7.63 -15.93
C TYR A 221 11.31 9.11 -15.93
N THR A 222 12.62 9.38 -16.08
CA THR A 222 13.11 10.74 -16.34
C THR A 222 12.72 11.12 -17.76
N ASN A 223 11.83 12.10 -17.90
CA ASN A 223 11.59 12.77 -19.18
C ASN A 223 12.62 13.88 -19.40
#